data_AF-A0A833DMV4-F1
#
_entry.id   AF-A0A833DMV4-F1
#
_cell.length_a   1.000
_cell.length_b   1.000
_cell.length_c   1.000
_cell.angle_alpha   90.00
_cell.angle_beta   90.00
_cell.angle_gamma   90.00
#
_symmetry.space_group_name_H-M   'P 1'
#
loop_
_entity.id
_entity.type
_entity.pdbx_description
1 polymer ?
#
loop_
_entity_poly.entity_id
_entity_poly.type
_entity_poly.pdbx_seq_one_letter_code
_entity_poly.pdbx_strand_id
1 'polypeptide(L)'
;MKHLISATLTEEAGRVWESWPVYSDEEVGRSATLSMLLVDSGELVLRQKANSAMIGSLRGNIATHRRRILDFIFSDPPIDEAYLKMFATIVWEMNEDLDGSIHHDPISPTDQPD
;
A
#
# COMPACT_ATOMS: atom_id res chain seq x y z
N MET A 1 1.36 22.88 -28.93
CA MET A 1 1.51 21.83 -27.90
C MET A 1 2.42 22.20 -26.71
N LYS A 2 3.27 23.25 -26.76
CA LYS A 2 4.10 23.68 -25.60
C LYS A 2 3.29 24.09 -24.33
N HIS A 3 2.04 24.51 -24.49
CA HIS A 3 1.26 25.14 -23.41
C HIS A 3 0.43 24.18 -22.54
N LEU A 4 0.24 22.91 -22.93
CA LEU A 4 -0.63 21.99 -22.18
C LEU A 4 0.09 21.24 -21.05
N ILE A 5 1.37 20.91 -21.22
CA ILE A 5 2.15 20.12 -20.24
C ILE A 5 2.67 21.02 -19.12
N SER A 6 3.08 22.25 -19.43
CA SER A 6 3.51 23.26 -18.46
C SER A 6 2.40 23.71 -17.51
N ALA A 7 1.12 23.54 -17.88
CA ALA A 7 -0.02 23.94 -17.06
C ALA A 7 -0.38 22.93 -15.95
N THR A 8 0.14 21.70 -16.02
CA THR A 8 -0.12 20.61 -15.06
C THR A 8 1.08 20.28 -14.17
N LEU A 9 2.25 20.83 -14.48
CA LEU A 9 3.47 20.65 -13.68
C LEU A 9 3.60 21.80 -12.68
N THR A 10 4.11 21.52 -11.49
CA THR A 10 4.53 22.59 -10.56
C THR A 10 5.67 23.39 -11.19
N GLU A 11 5.92 24.60 -10.69
CA GLU A 11 6.95 25.48 -11.26
C GLU A 11 8.33 24.82 -11.23
N GLU A 12 8.64 24.06 -10.17
CA GLU A 12 9.88 23.29 -10.03
C GLU A 12 9.94 22.14 -11.05
N ALA A 13 8.84 21.39 -11.22
CA ALA A 13 8.78 20.28 -12.18
C ALA A 13 8.83 20.78 -13.63
N GLY A 14 8.28 21.96 -13.91
CA GLY A 14 8.40 22.64 -15.20
C GLY A 14 9.85 23.00 -15.54
N ARG A 15 10.60 23.55 -14.57
CA ARG A 15 12.03 23.86 -14.75
C ARG A 15 12.88 22.62 -15.01
N VAL A 16 12.57 21.50 -14.35
CA VAL A 16 13.24 20.21 -14.59
C VAL A 16 12.87 19.64 -15.96
N TRP A 17 11.62 19.75 -16.38
CA TRP A 17 11.20 19.29 -17.71
C TRP A 17 11.84 20.11 -18.85
N GLU A 18 12.02 21.40 -18.65
CA GLU A 18 12.67 22.30 -19.62
C GLU A 18 14.19 22.10 -19.69
N SER A 19 14.83 21.52 -18.67
CA SER A 19 16.26 21.20 -18.68
C SER A 19 16.59 19.94 -19.49
N TRP A 20 15.59 19.12 -19.83
CA TRP A 20 15.78 17.92 -20.63
C TRP A 20 15.88 18.20 -22.13
N PRO A 21 16.68 17.40 -22.88
CA PRO A 21 16.89 17.58 -24.31
C PRO A 21 15.57 17.42 -25.09
N VAL A 22 15.29 18.31 -26.05
CA VAL A 22 14.07 18.22 -26.87
C VAL A 22 14.11 17.01 -27.81
N TYR A 23 15.28 16.76 -28.39
CA TYR A 23 15.59 15.63 -29.27
C TYR A 23 17.12 15.49 -29.34
N SER A 24 17.62 14.26 -29.24
CA SER A 24 19.04 13.91 -29.33
C SER A 24 19.13 12.52 -29.96
N ASP A 25 20.11 12.29 -30.83
CA ASP A 25 20.35 10.97 -31.43
C ASP A 25 20.97 9.98 -30.43
N GLU A 26 21.53 10.48 -29.31
CA GLU A 26 22.17 9.69 -28.25
C GLU A 26 21.35 9.64 -26.94
N GLU A 27 20.43 10.58 -26.73
CA GLU A 27 19.65 10.70 -25.49
C GLU A 27 18.14 10.66 -25.75
N VAL A 28 17.40 10.07 -24.81
CA VAL A 28 15.94 10.01 -24.85
C VAL A 28 15.37 11.43 -24.72
N GLY A 29 14.67 11.90 -25.75
CA GLY A 29 14.07 13.23 -25.75
C GLY A 29 13.03 13.42 -24.64
N ARG A 30 12.89 14.65 -24.13
CA ARG A 30 12.08 15.01 -22.95
C ARG A 30 10.64 14.49 -22.96
N SER A 31 10.02 14.38 -24.13
CA SER A 31 8.65 13.86 -24.27
C SER A 31 8.60 12.34 -24.07
N ALA A 32 9.62 11.62 -24.54
CA ALA A 32 9.76 10.19 -24.29
C ALA A 32 10.14 9.93 -22.83
N THR A 33 11.04 10.71 -22.25
CA THR A 33 11.40 10.65 -20.82
C THR A 33 10.19 10.88 -19.92
N LEU A 34 9.38 11.90 -20.21
CA LEU A 34 8.13 12.15 -19.47
C LEU A 34 7.14 10.98 -19.62
N SER A 35 7.05 10.40 -20.81
CA SER A 35 6.16 9.25 -21.05
C SER A 35 6.62 8.02 -20.27
N MET A 36 7.93 7.76 -20.19
CA MET A 36 8.49 6.69 -19.37
C MET A 36 8.19 6.89 -17.89
N LEU A 37 8.41 8.10 -17.37
CA LEU A 37 8.09 8.43 -15.97
C LEU A 37 6.60 8.30 -15.66
N LEU A 38 5.72 8.68 -16.58
CA LEU A 38 4.27 8.51 -16.44
C LEU A 38 3.86 7.02 -16.43
N VAL A 39 4.53 6.19 -17.23
CA VAL A 39 4.32 4.73 -17.22
C VAL A 39 4.82 4.13 -15.90
N ASP A 40 6.04 4.46 -15.48
CA ASP A 40 6.64 3.94 -14.24
C ASP A 40 5.86 4.34 -12.99
N SER A 41 5.40 5.60 -12.94
CA SER A 41 4.53 6.09 -11.86
C SER A 41 3.16 5.42 -11.88
N GLY A 42 2.57 5.20 -13.07
CA GLY A 42 1.34 4.43 -13.23
C GLY A 42 1.50 2.99 -12.71
N GLU A 43 2.61 2.34 -13.03
CA GLU A 43 2.92 1.00 -12.53
C GLU A 43 3.11 1.00 -11.00
N LEU A 44 3.82 1.99 -10.44
CA LEU A 44 4.01 2.11 -9.01
C LEU A 44 2.66 2.25 -8.27
N VAL A 45 1.77 3.10 -8.77
CA VAL A 45 0.43 3.29 -8.20
C VAL A 45 -0.40 2.01 -8.30
N LEU A 46 -0.35 1.28 -9.42
CA LEU A 46 -1.05 0.01 -9.57
C LEU A 46 -0.50 -1.06 -8.61
N ARG A 47 0.82 -1.15 -8.45
CA ARG A 47 1.47 -2.05 -7.48
C ARG A 47 1.06 -1.70 -6.05
N GLN A 48 1.05 -0.42 -5.68
CA GLN A 48 0.57 0.03 -4.38
C GLN A 48 -0.88 -0.35 -4.15
N LYS A 49 -1.78 -0.10 -5.11
CA LYS A 49 -3.20 -0.50 -5.01
C LYS A 49 -3.37 -2.01 -4.89
N ALA A 50 -2.62 -2.80 -5.67
CA ALA A 50 -2.64 -4.25 -5.60
C ALA A 50 -2.16 -4.75 -4.23
N ASN A 51 -1.09 -4.17 -3.69
CA ASN A 51 -0.60 -4.47 -2.34
C ASN A 51 -1.63 -4.12 -1.26
N SER A 52 -2.25 -2.94 -1.33
CA SER A 52 -3.32 -2.54 -0.40
C SER A 52 -4.52 -3.49 -0.47
N ALA A 53 -4.93 -3.90 -1.67
CA ALA A 53 -6.01 -4.89 -1.85
C ALA A 53 -5.63 -6.26 -1.28
N MET A 54 -4.39 -6.72 -1.48
CA MET A 54 -3.88 -7.96 -0.91
C MET A 54 -3.85 -7.92 0.62
N ILE A 55 -3.38 -6.81 1.20
CA ILE A 55 -3.38 -6.59 2.65
C ILE A 55 -4.82 -6.63 3.19
N GLY A 56 -5.76 -5.97 2.52
CA GLY A 56 -7.17 -6.01 2.90
C GLY A 56 -7.76 -7.43 2.87
N SER A 57 -7.43 -8.21 1.83
CA SER A 57 -7.82 -9.62 1.71
C SER A 57 -7.24 -10.49 2.84
N LEU A 58 -5.95 -10.31 3.17
CA LEU A 58 -5.30 -11.01 4.26
C LEU A 58 -5.96 -10.69 5.61
N ARG A 59 -6.26 -9.41 5.90
CA ARG A 59 -7.02 -9.02 7.10
C ARG A 59 -8.40 -9.68 7.17
N GLY A 60 -9.12 -9.72 6.04
CA GLY A 60 -10.41 -10.41 5.96
C GLY A 60 -10.31 -11.91 6.26
N ASN A 61 -9.25 -12.57 5.79
CA ASN A 61 -8.98 -13.97 6.06
C ASN A 61 -8.65 -14.20 7.54
N ILE A 62 -7.81 -13.36 8.17
CA ILE A 62 -7.47 -13.42 9.60
C ILE A 62 -8.74 -13.24 10.44
N ALA A 63 -9.57 -12.24 10.15
CA ALA A 63 -10.83 -12.02 10.86
C ALA A 63 -11.80 -13.21 10.73
N THR A 64 -11.88 -13.82 9.54
CA THR A 64 -12.68 -15.02 9.32
C THR A 64 -12.15 -16.22 10.12
N HIS A 65 -10.83 -16.40 10.15
CA HIS A 65 -10.20 -17.47 10.93
C HIS A 65 -10.43 -17.31 12.42
N ARG A 66 -10.23 -16.09 12.94
CA ARG A 66 -10.54 -15.74 14.33
C ARG A 66 -11.98 -16.08 14.70
N ARG A 67 -12.95 -15.72 13.85
CA ARG A 67 -14.36 -16.05 14.08
C ARG A 67 -14.58 -17.56 14.18
N ARG A 68 -14.01 -18.34 13.26
CA ARG A 68 -14.13 -19.81 13.28
C ARG A 68 -13.53 -20.44 14.53
N ILE A 69 -12.42 -19.90 15.03
CA ILE A 69 -11.81 -20.36 16.28
C ILE A 69 -12.74 -20.08 17.46
N LEU A 70 -13.33 -18.89 17.53
CA LEU A 70 -14.32 -18.57 18.57
C LEU A 70 -15.54 -19.51 18.48
N ASP A 71 -16.09 -19.71 17.29
CA ASP A 71 -17.21 -20.63 17.06
C ASP A 71 -16.86 -22.05 17.52
N PHE A 72 -15.62 -22.51 17.30
CA PHE A 72 -15.12 -23.80 17.76
C PHE A 72 -14.99 -23.88 19.29
N ILE A 73 -14.43 -22.85 19.93
CA ILE A 73 -14.30 -22.77 21.39
C ILE A 73 -15.67 -22.89 22.08
N PHE A 74 -16.69 -22.26 21.50
CA PHE A 74 -18.06 -22.25 22.05
C PHE A 74 -18.92 -23.43 21.57
N SER A 75 -18.37 -24.34 20.78
CA SER A 75 -19.11 -25.52 20.31
C SER A 75 -19.23 -26.59 21.38
N ASP A 76 -20.32 -27.36 21.35
CA ASP A 76 -20.52 -28.51 22.23
C ASP A 76 -20.02 -29.80 21.57
N PRO A 77 -19.39 -30.73 22.33
CA PRO A 77 -19.06 -30.62 23.76
C PRO A 77 -17.90 -29.63 24.02
N PRO A 78 -17.82 -29.03 25.22
CA PRO A 78 -16.81 -28.03 25.53
C PRO A 78 -15.40 -28.61 25.41
N ILE A 79 -14.50 -27.82 24.81
CA ILE A 79 -13.08 -28.15 24.69
C ILE A 79 -12.39 -28.14 26.06
N ASP A 80 -11.31 -28.92 26.18
CA ASP A 80 -10.53 -28.93 27.42
C ASP A 80 -9.81 -27.59 27.67
N GLU A 81 -9.37 -27.40 28.91
CA GLU A 81 -8.74 -26.15 29.37
C GLU A 81 -7.39 -25.86 28.67
N ALA A 82 -6.65 -26.89 28.27
CA ALA A 82 -5.36 -26.74 27.60
C ALA A 82 -5.55 -26.22 26.17
N TYR A 83 -6.50 -26.79 25.42
CA TYR A 83 -6.88 -26.30 24.10
C TYR A 83 -7.51 -24.91 24.19
N LEU A 84 -8.31 -24.61 25.20
CA LEU A 84 -8.89 -23.29 25.41
C LEU A 84 -7.79 -22.21 25.55
N LYS A 85 -6.76 -22.46 26.37
CA LYS A 85 -5.62 -21.55 26.53
C LYS A 85 -4.84 -21.37 25.22
N MET A 86 -4.58 -22.45 24.50
CA MET A 86 -3.90 -22.41 23.20
C MET A 86 -4.68 -21.54 22.19
N PHE A 87 -5.99 -21.76 22.05
CA PHE A 87 -6.79 -20.96 21.11
C PHE A 87 -6.95 -19.50 21.54
N ALA A 88 -6.98 -19.22 22.85
CA ALA A 88 -6.96 -17.84 23.35
C ALA A 88 -5.67 -17.10 22.95
N THR A 89 -4.50 -17.76 23.01
CA THR A 89 -3.23 -17.20 22.52
C THR A 89 -3.28 -16.94 21.02
N ILE A 90 -3.76 -17.89 20.21
CA ILE A 90 -3.89 -17.71 18.75
C ILE A 90 -4.81 -16.53 18.42
N VAL A 91 -5.93 -16.37 19.13
CA VAL A 91 -6.84 -15.24 18.94
C VAL A 91 -6.20 -13.91 19.34
N TRP A 92 -5.35 -13.91 20.36
CA TRP A 92 -4.61 -12.72 20.77
C TRP A 92 -3.59 -12.29 19.70
N GLU A 93 -2.78 -13.23 19.19
CA GLU A 93 -1.83 -12.97 18.09
C GLU A 93 -2.55 -12.44 16.83
N MET A 94 -3.68 -13.05 16.46
CA MET A 94 -4.50 -12.57 15.34
C MET A 94 -5.03 -11.14 15.53
N ASN A 95 -5.29 -10.71 16.77
CA ASN A 95 -5.71 -9.34 17.03
C ASN A 95 -4.53 -8.36 16.93
N GLU A 96 -3.34 -8.75 17.39
CA GLU A 96 -2.13 -7.94 17.21
C GLU A 96 -1.80 -7.74 15.72
N ASP A 97 -1.91 -8.78 14.90
CA ASP A 97 -1.70 -8.68 13.44
C ASP A 97 -2.72 -7.75 12.76
N LEU A 98 -3.95 -7.74 13.26
CA LEU A 98 -4.99 -6.84 12.76
C LEU A 98 -4.74 -5.38 13.20
N ASP A 99 -4.36 -5.16 14.46
CA ASP A 99 -4.19 -3.83 15.07
C ASP A 99 -2.86 -3.16 14.66
N GLY A 100 -1.75 -3.89 14.70
CA GLY A 100 -0.43 -3.42 14.27
C GLY A 100 -0.37 -3.04 12.79
N SER A 101 -1.28 -3.56 11.98
CA SER A 101 -1.39 -3.21 10.56
C SER A 101 -2.10 -1.86 10.31
N ILE A 102 -2.85 -1.32 11.28
CA ILE A 102 -3.56 -0.02 11.15
C ILE A 102 -2.57 1.16 11.19
N HIS A 103 -1.38 0.96 11.76
CA HIS A 103 -0.34 2.00 11.91
C HIS A 103 0.71 2.03 10.80
N HIS A 104 0.57 1.21 9.75
CA HIS A 104 1.45 1.21 8.57
C HIS A 104 0.88 1.96 7.38
N ASP A 105 0.11 3.03 7.61
CA ASP A 105 0.07 4.08 6.60
C ASP A 105 1.48 4.68 6.52
N PRO A 106 2.09 4.80 5.33
CA PRO A 106 3.30 5.58 5.18
C PRO A 106 2.93 7.00 5.58
N ILE A 107 3.33 7.40 6.79
CA ILE A 107 3.20 8.76 7.27
C ILE A 107 3.91 9.61 6.22
N SER A 108 3.15 10.43 5.48
CA SER A 108 3.75 11.46 4.63
C SER A 108 4.70 12.27 5.52
N PRO A 109 5.96 12.53 5.11
CA PRO A 109 6.93 13.26 5.92
C PRO A 109 6.57 14.74 6.18
N THR A 110 5.31 15.13 6.01
CA THR A 110 4.78 16.48 6.18
C THR A 110 4.09 16.73 7.52
N ASP A 111 3.93 15.72 8.38
CA ASP A 111 3.30 15.87 9.71
C ASP A 111 4.29 15.72 10.87
N GLN A 112 5.48 16.32 10.75
CA GLN A 112 6.28 16.69 11.94
C GLN A 112 6.08 18.18 12.24
N PRO A 113 5.50 18.54 13.40
CA PRO A 113 5.57 19.92 13.86
C PRO A 113 7.00 20.22 14.32
N ASP A 114 7.46 21.45 14.04
CA ASP A 114 8.78 22.00 14.36
C ASP A 114 9.27 21.72 15.79
#